data_AF-A0A1U9K4I7-F1
#
_entry.id   AF-A0A1U9K4I7-F1
#
_cell.length_a   1.000
_cell.length_b   1.000
_cell.length_c   1.000
_cell.angle_alpha   90.00
_cell.angle_beta   90.00
_cell.angle_gamma   90.00
#
_symmetry.space_group_name_H-M   'P 1'
#
loop_
_entity.id
_entity.type
_entity.pdbx_description
1 polymer ?
#
loop_
_entity_poly.entity_id
_entity_poly.type
_entity_poly.pdbx_seq_one_letter_code
_entity_poly.pdbx_strand_id
1 'polypeptide(L)'
;MFHKMSTGMQNVYGWMAMLTMALGFFVFLMFCAAFIIGGEVGAALASAAGTLMNWGIRLAACAILIGLVCIYFNKEHTLSMKAENRSPSPPVD
;
A
#
# COMPACT_ATOMS: atom_id res chain seq x y z
N MET A 1 -23.75 10.44 4.78
CA MET A 1 -23.48 9.01 5.11
C MET A 1 -22.31 8.44 4.30
N PHE A 2 -22.25 8.65 2.97
CA PHE A 2 -21.10 8.27 2.12
C PHE A 2 -19.75 8.94 2.47
N HIS A 3 -19.77 10.14 3.04
CA HIS A 3 -18.54 10.86 3.41
C HIS A 3 -17.74 10.21 4.55
N LYS A 4 -18.37 9.35 5.37
CA LYS A 4 -17.71 8.65 6.49
C LYS A 4 -16.99 7.37 6.03
N MET A 5 -17.35 6.83 4.85
CA MET A 5 -16.74 5.61 4.30
C MET A 5 -15.36 5.85 3.69
N SER A 6 -15.12 7.00 3.05
CA SER A 6 -13.81 7.27 2.41
C SER A 6 -12.70 7.52 3.44
N THR A 7 -13.00 8.22 4.54
CA THR A 7 -12.02 8.48 5.61
C THR A 7 -11.65 7.19 6.34
N GLY A 8 -12.60 6.30 6.59
CA GLY A 8 -12.33 4.99 7.20
C GLY A 8 -11.40 4.13 6.35
N MET A 9 -11.60 4.12 5.03
CA MET A 9 -10.81 3.32 4.12
C MET A 9 -9.42 3.89 3.84
N GLN A 10 -9.28 5.21 3.79
CA GLN A 10 -7.96 5.87 3.79
C GLN A 10 -7.18 5.57 5.06
N ASN A 11 -7.84 5.56 6.22
CA ASN A 11 -7.17 5.25 7.48
C ASN A 11 -6.72 3.77 7.49
N VAL A 12 -7.58 2.84 7.09
CA VAL A 12 -7.21 1.41 6.99
C VAL A 12 -6.06 1.18 6.01
N TYR A 13 -6.06 1.84 4.85
CA TYR A 13 -4.94 1.77 3.91
C TYR A 13 -3.66 2.35 4.51
N GLY A 14 -3.73 3.50 5.19
CA GLY A 14 -2.60 4.10 5.89
C GLY A 14 -2.01 3.19 6.96
N TRP A 15 -2.87 2.54 7.76
CA TRP A 15 -2.46 1.55 8.77
C TRP A 15 -1.82 0.32 8.15
N MET A 16 -2.39 -0.22 7.06
CA MET A 16 -1.81 -1.35 6.31
C MET A 16 -0.46 -1.00 5.69
N ALA A 17 -0.33 0.20 5.12
CA ALA A 17 0.93 0.69 4.55
C ALA A 17 1.99 0.88 5.63
N MET A 18 1.62 1.46 6.79
CA MET A 18 2.51 1.63 7.93
C MET A 18 3.00 0.29 8.48
N LEU A 19 2.10 -0.69 8.65
CA LEU A 19 2.44 -2.05 9.07
C LEU A 19 3.38 -2.73 8.08
N THR A 20 3.14 -2.57 6.78
CA THR A 20 4.00 -3.15 5.73
C THR A 20 5.40 -2.53 5.75
N MET A 21 5.49 -1.21 5.90
CA MET A 21 6.77 -0.48 6.05
C MET A 21 7.54 -0.95 7.29
N ALA A 22 6.86 -1.06 8.44
CA ALA A 22 7.48 -1.52 9.70
C ALA A 22 8.02 -2.95 9.59
N LEU A 23 7.27 -3.85 8.93
CA LEU A 23 7.68 -5.23 8.72
C LEU A 23 8.88 -5.33 7.78
N GLY A 24 8.89 -4.55 6.68
CA GLY A 24 10.06 -4.44 5.80
C GLY A 24 11.30 -3.92 6.52
N PHE A 25 11.13 -2.91 7.39
CA PHE A 25 12.22 -2.38 8.21
C PHE A 25 12.76 -3.41 9.22
N PHE A 26 11.89 -4.20 9.84
CA PHE A 26 12.30 -5.26 10.75
C PHE A 26 13.13 -6.35 10.05
N VAL A 27 12.69 -6.79 8.85
CA VAL A 27 13.43 -7.73 8.03
C VAL A 27 14.81 -7.19 7.65
N PHE A 28 14.89 -5.90 7.31
CA PHE A 28 16.16 -5.24 7.00
C PHE A 28 17.13 -5.31 8.20
N LEU A 29 16.66 -5.04 9.42
CA LEU A 29 17.50 -5.15 10.62
C LEU A 29 18.01 -6.57 10.86
N MET A 30 17.17 -7.60 10.68
CA MET A 30 17.60 -9.00 10.77
C MET A 30 18.67 -9.32 9.73
N PHE A 31 18.53 -8.79 8.51
CA PHE A 31 19.50 -9.00 7.45
C PHE A 31 20.84 -8.31 7.75
N CYS A 32 20.82 -7.09 8.29
CA CYS A 32 22.02 -6.41 8.77
C CYS A 32 22.70 -7.18 9.91
N ALA A 33 21.94 -7.71 10.87
CA ALA A 33 22.49 -8.52 11.95
C ALA A 33 23.14 -9.81 11.42
N ALA A 34 22.49 -10.49 10.47
CA ALA A 34 23.05 -11.67 9.80
C ALA A 34 24.35 -11.34 9.05
N PHE A 35 24.42 -10.16 8.42
CA PHE A 35 25.60 -9.69 7.69
C PHE A 35 26.78 -9.39 8.63
N ILE A 36 26.53 -8.83 9.82
CA ILE A 36 27.57 -8.53 10.81
C ILE A 36 28.12 -9.80 11.47
N ILE A 37 27.24 -10.76 11.81
CA ILE A 37 27.66 -12.02 12.45
C ILE A 37 28.46 -12.89 11.46
N GLY A 38 27.98 -13.01 10.22
CA GLY A 38 28.59 -13.86 9.21
C GLY A 38 28.64 -15.35 9.58
N GLY A 39 29.34 -16.14 8.76
CA GLY A 39 29.49 -17.59 8.98
C GLY A 39 28.18 -18.38 8.84
N GLU A 40 28.19 -19.61 9.36
CA GLU A 40 27.07 -20.55 9.25
C GLU A 40 25.82 -20.06 10.00
N VAL A 41 26.03 -19.40 11.15
CA VAL A 41 24.95 -18.81 11.96
C VAL A 41 24.30 -17.61 11.24
N GLY A 42 25.12 -16.74 10.62
CA GLY A 42 24.61 -15.64 9.79
C GLY A 42 23.83 -16.14 8.57
N ALA A 43 24.29 -17.21 7.92
CA ALA A 43 23.57 -17.82 6.79
C ALA A 43 22.21 -18.39 7.21
N ALA A 44 22.13 -19.07 8.36
CA ALA A 44 20.87 -19.58 8.91
C ALA A 44 19.89 -18.45 9.22
N LEU A 45 20.36 -17.37 9.87
CA LEU A 45 19.59 -16.17 10.19
C LEU A 45 19.10 -15.44 8.92
N ALA A 46 19.95 -15.32 7.91
CA ALA A 46 19.60 -14.72 6.62
C ALA A 46 18.54 -15.56 5.88
N SER A 47 18.64 -16.90 5.93
CA SER A 47 17.64 -17.79 5.31
C SER A 47 16.28 -17.72 6.01
N ALA A 48 16.28 -17.61 7.35
CA ALA A 48 15.07 -17.45 8.14
C ALA A 48 14.42 -16.09 7.88
N ALA A 49 15.22 -15.00 7.85
CA ALA A 49 14.77 -13.67 7.50
C ALA A 49 14.21 -13.61 6.07
N GLY A 50 14.86 -14.27 5.10
CA GLY A 50 14.37 -14.37 3.72
C GLY A 50 13.05 -15.12 3.60
N THR A 51 12.87 -16.21 4.37
CA THR A 51 11.60 -16.95 4.40
C THR A 51 10.47 -16.12 5.01
N LEU A 52 10.76 -15.42 6.11
CA LEU A 52 9.82 -14.48 6.75
C LEU A 52 9.44 -13.34 5.80
N MET A 53 10.42 -12.79 5.08
CA MET A 53 10.23 -11.75 4.07
C MET A 53 9.34 -12.23 2.92
N ASN A 54 9.54 -13.46 2.44
CA ASN A 54 8.73 -14.01 1.35
C ASN A 54 7.25 -14.14 1.76
N TRP A 55 6.99 -14.56 3.00
CA TRP A 55 5.65 -14.52 3.57
C TRP A 55 5.09 -13.09 3.69
N GLY A 56 5.91 -12.14 4.14
CA GLY A 56 5.54 -10.73 4.23
C GLY A 56 5.18 -10.12 2.87
N ILE A 57 5.97 -10.39 1.83
CA ILE A 57 5.72 -9.93 0.46
C ILE A 57 4.43 -10.53 -0.09
N ARG A 58 4.15 -11.81 0.17
CA ARG A 58 2.89 -12.45 -0.24
C ARG A 58 1.67 -11.78 0.41
N LEU A 59 1.74 -11.48 1.70
CA LEU A 59 0.67 -10.76 2.40
C LEU A 59 0.51 -9.32 1.86
N ALA A 60 1.61 -8.62 1.61
CA ALA A 60 1.60 -7.29 1.01
C ALA A 60 0.98 -7.31 -0.39
N ALA A 61 1.32 -8.29 -1.23
CA ALA A 61 0.73 -8.46 -2.55
C ALA A 61 -0.79 -8.70 -2.47
N CYS A 62 -1.26 -9.55 -1.56
CA CYS A 62 -2.69 -9.75 -1.32
C CYS A 62 -3.39 -8.47 -0.87
N ALA A 63 -2.77 -7.71 0.05
CA ALA A 63 -3.31 -6.44 0.53
C ALA A 63 -3.39 -5.39 -0.59
N ILE A 64 -2.37 -5.30 -1.45
CA ILE A 64 -2.35 -4.41 -2.61
C ILE A 64 -3.43 -4.81 -3.60
N LEU A 65 -3.62 -6.11 -3.89
CA LEU A 65 -4.69 -6.58 -4.78
C LEU A 65 -6.06 -6.18 -4.26
N ILE A 66 -6.34 -6.42 -2.98
CA ILE A 66 -7.60 -6.02 -2.34
C ILE A 66 -7.78 -4.50 -2.36
N GLY A 67 -6.71 -3.76 -2.05
CA GLY A 67 -6.71 -2.29 -2.09
C GLY A 67 -6.99 -1.75 -3.50
N LEU A 68 -6.37 -2.35 -4.52
CA LEU A 68 -6.55 -1.98 -5.91
C LEU A 68 -7.98 -2.25 -6.39
N VAL A 69 -8.52 -3.43 -6.06
CA VAL A 69 -9.91 -3.79 -6.33
C VAL A 69 -10.86 -2.79 -5.67
N CYS A 70 -10.61 -2.44 -4.41
CA CYS A 70 -11.43 -1.48 -3.69
C CYS A 70 -11.38 -0.07 -4.28
N ILE A 71 -10.20 0.38 -4.72
CA ILE A 71 -10.01 1.65 -5.43
C ILE A 71 -10.71 1.64 -6.79
N TYR A 72 -10.67 0.53 -7.52
CA TYR A 72 -11.33 0.38 -8.81
C TYR A 72 -12.85 0.48 -8.67
N PHE A 73 -13.44 -0.23 -7.71
CA PHE A 73 -14.87 -0.16 -7.44
C PHE A 73 -15.31 1.19 -6.84
N ASN A 74 -14.47 1.89 -6.06
CA ASN A 74 -14.80 3.22 -5.54
C ASN A 74 -14.59 4.37 -6.54
N LYS A 75 -13.92 4.14 -7.67
CA LYS A 75 -13.64 5.18 -8.66
C LYS A 75 -14.85 5.63 -9.48
N GLU A 76 -16.04 5.06 -9.25
CA GLU A 76 -17.30 5.46 -9.86
C GLU A 76 -17.81 6.88 -9.46
N HIS A 77 -17.12 7.64 -8.61
CA HIS A 77 -17.59 9.00 -8.23
C HIS A 77 -16.52 10.10 -8.14
N THR A 78 -15.31 9.91 -8.65
CA THR A 78 -14.29 10.99 -8.61
C THR A 78 -14.06 11.69 -9.96
N LEU A 79 -14.44 11.06 -11.08
CA LEU A 79 -14.27 11.63 -12.43
C LEU A 79 -15.58 11.97 -13.15
N SER A 80 -16.75 11.82 -12.50
CA SER A 80 -18.06 12.07 -13.15
C SER A 80 -18.91 13.14 -12.46
N MET A 81 -18.33 14.15 -11.80
CA MET A 81 -19.17 15.26 -11.29
C MET A 81 -18.43 16.59 -11.07
N LYS A 82 -17.77 17.15 -12.08
CA LYS A 82 -17.64 18.63 -12.23
C LYS A 82 -17.12 19.11 -13.60
N ALA A 83 -17.47 18.41 -14.68
CA ALA A 83 -17.11 18.86 -16.04
C ALA A 83 -18.31 19.43 -16.82
N GLU A 84 -19.39 19.84 -16.14
CA GLU A 84 -20.59 20.34 -16.82
C GLU A 84 -21.20 21.53 -16.07
N ASN A 85 -20.59 22.71 -16.22
CA ASN A 85 -21.28 24.01 -16.19
C ASN A 85 -20.28 25.15 -16.49
N ARG A 86 -19.85 25.23 -17.75
CA ARG A 86 -19.43 26.53 -18.30
C ARG A 86 -20.12 26.71 -19.64
N SER A 87 -21.19 27.49 -19.56
CA SER A 87 -22.10 27.88 -20.62
C SER A 87 -21.37 28.42 -21.85
N PRO A 88 -21.85 28.19 -23.08
CA PRO A 88 -21.31 28.85 -24.26
C PRO A 88 -21.56 30.36 -24.14
N SER A 89 -20.48 31.15 -24.18
CA SER A 89 -20.55 32.61 -24.31
C SER A 89 -21.08 32.98 -25.71
N PRO A 90 -21.97 33.99 -25.84
CA PRO A 90 -22.47 34.41 -27.15
C PRO A 90 -21.34 35.06 -27.98
N PRO A 91 -21.43 35.00 -29.33
CA PRO A 91 -20.45 35.61 -30.22
C PRO A 91 -20.41 37.13 -30.03
N VAL A 92 -19.20 37.68 -30.03
CA VAL A 92 -18.93 39.12 -30.00
C VAL A 92 -18.41 39.51 -31.37
N ASP A 93 -19.34 39.83 -32.26
CA ASP A 93 -19.17 40.63 -33.46
C ASP A 93 -20.54 41.05 -34.03
#